data_AF-A0A2E9V980-F1
#
_entry.id   AF-A0A2E9V980-F1
#
_cell.length_a   1.000
_cell.length_b   1.000
_cell.length_c   1.000
_cell.angle_alpha   90.00
_cell.angle_beta   90.00
_cell.angle_gamma   90.00
#
_symmetry.space_group_name_H-M   'P 1'
#
loop_
_entity.id
_entity.type
_entity.pdbx_description
1 polymer ?
#
loop_
_entity_poly.entity_id
_entity_poly.type
_entity_poly.pdbx_seq_one_letter_code
_entity_poly.pdbx_strand_id
1 'polypeptide(L)'
;MARITGSDVKAVHIAADTNAADNVSVSAAEQANTDFTIGGTDTSGGTATFTAARIITCTTAGTGDNGKTVTITGTDVNGSAQTEVITLTGSATTTSGTKFFRTVTAAVASAQPAANVSIGHSASCADVIFAGRSRFRGINAVCSGTAGILDFVTTSPLGSSTFKLGTVASATATRDITIPDEGVLFESGIFVSYTVSTFGTLTVFHA
;
A
#
# COMPACT_ATOMS: atom_id res chain seq x y z
N MET A 1 -10.81 25.88 -38.22
CA MET A 1 -11.32 24.74 -37.43
C MET A 1 -10.11 23.96 -36.95
N ALA A 2 -9.64 24.22 -35.73
CA ALA A 2 -8.45 23.55 -35.21
C ALA A 2 -8.78 22.06 -35.04
N ARG A 3 -8.04 21.21 -35.73
CA ARG A 3 -8.15 19.76 -35.66
C ARG A 3 -7.83 19.36 -34.21
N ILE A 4 -8.82 18.88 -33.44
CA ILE A 4 -8.53 18.16 -32.18
C ILE A 4 -7.89 16.86 -32.62
N THR A 5 -6.56 16.83 -32.71
CA THR A 5 -5.80 15.63 -33.03
C THR A 5 -5.49 14.88 -31.77
N GLY A 6 -6.08 13.68 -31.66
CA GLY A 6 -5.65 12.56 -30.80
C GLY A 6 -5.31 12.94 -29.36
N SER A 7 -6.31 13.03 -28.49
CA SER A 7 -6.06 12.99 -27.05
C SER A 7 -5.34 11.69 -26.71
N ASP A 8 -4.16 11.79 -26.10
CA ASP A 8 -3.37 10.68 -25.56
C ASP A 8 -3.68 10.41 -24.08
N VAL A 9 -4.71 11.08 -23.54
CA VAL A 9 -5.16 10.91 -22.16
C VAL A 9 -5.70 9.51 -21.93
N LYS A 10 -5.13 8.84 -20.93
CA LYS A 10 -5.57 7.55 -20.40
C LYS A 10 -6.24 7.74 -19.06
N ALA A 11 -7.18 6.85 -18.74
CA ALA A 11 -7.87 6.81 -17.46
C ALA A 11 -7.54 5.53 -16.73
N VAL A 12 -7.27 5.63 -15.43
CA VAL A 12 -7.04 4.48 -14.54
C VAL A 12 -8.04 4.56 -13.41
N HIS A 13 -8.80 3.48 -13.23
CA HIS A 13 -9.78 3.34 -12.16
C HIS A 13 -9.19 2.51 -11.02
N ILE A 14 -9.36 3.00 -9.79
CA ILE A 14 -8.93 2.36 -8.54
C ILE A 14 -10.13 2.38 -7.59
N ALA A 15 -10.47 1.22 -7.02
CA ALA A 15 -11.38 1.14 -5.89
C ALA A 15 -10.56 1.20 -4.60
N ALA A 16 -11.05 1.89 -3.58
CA ALA A 16 -10.38 1.88 -2.29
C ALA A 16 -10.35 0.45 -1.74
N ASP A 17 -9.18 0.06 -1.26
CA ASP A 17 -9.08 -1.15 -0.45
C ASP A 17 -9.81 -0.89 0.88
N THR A 18 -10.67 -1.83 1.26
CA THR A 18 -11.51 -1.78 2.46
C THR A 18 -11.06 -2.76 3.54
N ASN A 19 -10.00 -3.53 3.30
CA ASN A 19 -9.51 -4.49 4.28
C ASN A 19 -8.84 -3.76 5.46
N ALA A 20 -9.45 -3.85 6.65
CA ALA A 20 -8.95 -3.19 7.84
C ALA A 20 -7.56 -3.73 8.22
N ALA A 21 -6.79 -2.97 8.99
CA ALA A 21 -5.52 -3.48 9.52
C ALA A 21 -5.75 -4.77 10.30
N ASP A 22 -4.94 -5.79 10.02
CA ASP A 22 -5.02 -7.10 10.63
C ASP A 22 -3.60 -7.55 11.01
N ASN A 23 -3.44 -8.07 12.23
CA ASN A 23 -2.16 -8.55 12.74
C ASN A 23 -1.84 -9.99 12.34
N VAL A 24 -2.78 -10.71 11.70
CA VAL A 24 -2.64 -12.11 11.29
C VAL A 24 -2.97 -12.34 9.82
N SER A 25 -2.96 -11.29 8.99
CA SER A 25 -3.29 -11.41 7.56
C SER A 25 -2.27 -12.17 6.72
N VAL A 26 -1.01 -12.21 7.15
CA VAL A 26 0.07 -12.94 6.45
C VAL A 26 0.39 -14.26 7.15
N SER A 27 0.57 -14.22 8.46
CA SER A 27 0.91 -15.38 9.29
C SER A 27 0.22 -15.29 10.64
N ALA A 28 -0.35 -16.41 11.08
CA ALA A 28 -0.81 -16.55 12.46
C ALA A 28 0.36 -16.43 13.45
N ALA A 29 0.04 -16.22 14.73
CA ALA A 29 1.03 -16.08 15.78
C ALA A 29 1.77 -17.40 16.05
N GLU A 30 3.08 -17.44 15.82
CA GLU A 30 3.92 -18.63 16.01
C GLU A 30 5.34 -18.29 16.49
N GLN A 31 6.06 -19.28 17.02
CA GLN A 31 7.49 -19.20 17.33
C GLN A 31 8.28 -19.84 16.19
N ALA A 32 8.23 -19.24 15.01
CA ALA A 32 8.91 -19.74 13.83
C ALA A 32 10.42 -19.91 14.10
N ASN A 33 10.94 -21.12 13.89
CA ASN A 33 12.37 -21.39 13.91
C ASN A 33 12.87 -21.38 12.46
N THR A 34 13.22 -20.19 11.98
CA THR A 34 13.40 -19.79 10.56
C THR A 34 12.10 -19.40 9.87
N ASP A 35 11.38 -20.30 9.20
CA ASP A 35 10.33 -19.91 8.27
C ASP A 35 8.98 -19.77 8.98
N PHE A 36 8.27 -18.68 8.71
CA PHE A 36 6.87 -18.54 9.08
C PHE A 36 5.97 -19.25 8.06
N THR A 37 4.85 -19.76 8.55
CA THR A 37 3.79 -20.30 7.70
C THR A 37 2.97 -19.16 7.11
N ILE A 38 2.98 -19.00 5.79
CA ILE A 38 2.15 -18.01 5.08
C ILE A 38 0.70 -18.52 4.98
N GLY A 39 0.01 -18.50 6.12
CA GLY A 39 -1.32 -19.09 6.36
C GLY A 39 -2.32 -18.14 7.03
N GLY A 40 -2.09 -16.83 6.93
CA GLY A 40 -2.98 -15.80 7.47
C GLY A 40 -4.33 -15.62 6.75
N THR A 41 -5.13 -14.66 7.20
CA THR A 41 -6.50 -14.42 6.69
C THR A 41 -6.54 -13.97 5.22
N ASP A 42 -5.50 -13.32 4.72
CA ASP A 42 -5.38 -12.85 3.33
C ASP A 42 -4.52 -13.78 2.47
N THR A 43 -4.27 -15.01 2.93
CA THR A 43 -3.43 -15.96 2.19
C THR A 43 -4.24 -17.02 1.44
N SER A 44 -3.74 -17.37 0.27
CA SER A 44 -4.21 -18.51 -0.50
C SER A 44 -3.02 -19.17 -1.18
N GLY A 45 -2.92 -20.50 -1.07
CA GLY A 45 -1.82 -21.26 -1.68
C GLY A 45 -0.42 -20.87 -1.20
N GLY A 46 -0.29 -20.38 0.04
CA GLY A 46 1.00 -19.95 0.62
C GLY A 46 1.46 -18.55 0.19
N THR A 47 0.56 -17.71 -0.32
CA THR A 47 0.86 -16.31 -0.65
C THR A 47 -0.21 -15.40 -0.10
N ALA A 48 0.18 -14.37 0.67
CA ALA A 48 -0.69 -13.26 1.03
C ALA A 48 -0.81 -12.32 -0.18
N THR A 49 -2.05 -11.99 -0.58
CA THR A 49 -2.28 -11.08 -1.72
C THR A 49 -3.22 -9.96 -1.32
N PHE A 50 -2.81 -8.71 -1.57
CA PHE A 50 -3.60 -7.54 -1.19
C PHE A 50 -4.18 -6.84 -2.42
N THR A 51 -5.34 -6.20 -2.26
CA THR A 51 -5.97 -5.43 -3.35
C THR A 51 -5.14 -4.19 -3.65
N ALA A 52 -4.89 -3.36 -2.62
CA ALA A 52 -3.85 -2.34 -2.65
C ALA A 52 -2.60 -2.85 -1.95
N ALA A 53 -1.42 -2.38 -2.36
CA ALA A 53 -0.19 -2.75 -1.67
C ALA A 53 -0.23 -2.23 -0.22
N ARG A 54 0.29 -3.01 0.73
CA ARG A 54 0.21 -2.72 2.18
C ARG A 54 1.59 -2.69 2.83
N ILE A 55 1.73 -1.92 3.92
CA ILE A 55 2.91 -2.01 4.79
C ILE A 55 2.73 -3.22 5.71
N ILE A 56 3.73 -4.09 5.74
CA ILE A 56 3.72 -5.30 6.57
C ILE A 56 4.08 -4.97 8.02
N THR A 57 3.44 -5.66 8.96
CA THR A 57 3.65 -5.51 10.39
C THR A 57 4.01 -6.84 11.03
N CYS A 58 4.89 -6.81 12.02
CA CYS A 58 5.23 -7.97 12.86
C CYS A 58 4.87 -7.65 14.31
N THR A 59 4.07 -8.49 14.96
CA THR A 59 3.63 -8.29 16.34
C THR A 59 4.20 -9.37 17.22
N THR A 60 5.08 -9.01 18.17
CA THR A 60 5.52 -9.94 19.22
C THR A 60 4.65 -9.79 20.46
N ALA A 61 4.33 -10.89 21.12
CA ALA A 61 3.67 -10.91 22.43
C ALA A 61 4.65 -10.82 23.62
N GLY A 62 5.97 -10.83 23.37
CA GLY A 62 7.00 -10.91 24.41
C GLY A 62 7.98 -9.74 24.42
N THR A 63 8.83 -9.71 25.45
CA THR A 63 9.91 -8.71 25.62
C THR A 63 11.29 -9.25 25.24
N GLY A 64 11.41 -10.57 25.03
CA GLY A 64 12.68 -11.26 24.75
C GLY A 64 13.14 -11.25 23.29
N ASP A 65 12.41 -10.57 22.41
CA ASP A 65 12.64 -10.59 20.96
C ASP A 65 13.42 -9.39 20.44
N ASN A 66 13.91 -8.53 21.33
CA ASN A 66 14.66 -7.35 20.97
C ASN A 66 15.83 -7.68 20.02
N GLY A 67 15.85 -7.05 18.85
CA GLY A 67 16.92 -7.22 17.87
C GLY A 67 16.83 -8.49 17.01
N LYS A 68 15.87 -9.39 17.28
CA LYS A 68 15.51 -10.43 16.29
C LYS A 68 14.81 -9.76 15.12
N THR A 69 14.97 -10.31 13.92
CA THR A 69 14.34 -9.74 12.72
C THR A 69 13.46 -10.75 12.00
N VAL A 70 12.51 -10.22 11.25
CA VAL A 70 11.72 -10.98 10.28
C VAL A 70 12.02 -10.41 8.91
N THR A 71 12.55 -11.24 8.01
CA THR A 71 12.80 -10.88 6.62
C THR A 71 11.59 -11.24 5.79
N ILE A 72 10.89 -10.23 5.27
CA ILE A 72 9.72 -10.36 4.41
C ILE A 72 10.17 -10.38 2.95
N THR A 73 9.62 -11.30 2.16
CA THR A 73 9.84 -11.43 0.71
C THR A 73 8.51 -11.46 -0.02
N GLY A 74 8.43 -10.74 -1.15
CA GLY A 74 7.24 -10.69 -1.98
C GLY A 74 7.42 -9.70 -3.13
N THR A 75 6.33 -9.05 -3.55
CA THR A 75 6.36 -8.06 -4.64
C THR A 75 5.92 -6.68 -4.18
N ASP A 76 6.43 -5.64 -4.83
CA ASP A 76 6.01 -4.25 -4.64
C ASP A 76 4.69 -3.94 -5.36
N VAL A 77 4.28 -2.66 -5.33
CA VAL A 77 3.07 -2.17 -6.01
C VAL A 77 3.10 -2.37 -7.54
N ASN A 78 4.28 -2.47 -8.15
CA ASN A 78 4.48 -2.69 -9.58
C ASN A 78 4.59 -4.19 -9.93
N GLY A 79 4.53 -5.08 -8.94
CA GLY A 79 4.76 -6.52 -9.12
C GLY A 79 6.23 -6.93 -9.19
N SER A 80 7.17 -6.02 -8.92
CA SER A 80 8.60 -6.31 -8.87
C SER A 80 8.98 -6.97 -7.56
N ALA A 81 9.83 -8.00 -7.60
CA ALA A 81 10.29 -8.69 -6.39
C ALA A 81 11.05 -7.75 -5.45
N GLN A 82 10.79 -7.85 -4.16
CA GLN A 82 11.45 -7.06 -3.13
C GLN A 82 11.53 -7.81 -1.79
N THR A 83 12.42 -7.32 -0.93
CA THR A 83 12.56 -7.78 0.45
C THR A 83 12.61 -6.61 1.43
N GLU A 84 12.21 -6.87 2.67
CA GLU A 84 12.34 -5.95 3.80
C GLU A 84 12.70 -6.71 5.08
N VAL A 85 13.54 -6.12 5.92
CA VAL A 85 13.88 -6.66 7.24
C VAL A 85 13.18 -5.81 8.30
N ILE A 86 12.31 -6.42 9.10
CA ILE A 86 11.60 -5.77 10.20
C ILE A 86 12.21 -6.25 11.52
N THR A 87 12.76 -5.34 12.30
CA THR A 87 13.37 -5.64 13.60
C THR A 87 12.31 -5.65 14.69
N LEU A 88 12.19 -6.75 15.44
CA LEU A 88 11.32 -6.86 16.59
C LEU A 88 11.87 -6.05 17.77
N THR A 89 10.96 -5.46 18.53
CA THR A 89 11.26 -4.67 19.72
C THR A 89 11.30 -5.52 20.98
N GLY A 90 11.98 -5.03 22.02
CA GLY A 90 11.99 -5.64 23.36
C GLY A 90 10.72 -5.46 24.19
N SER A 91 9.58 -5.24 23.54
CA SER A 91 8.28 -5.07 24.18
C SER A 91 7.20 -5.77 23.36
N ALA A 92 6.14 -6.19 24.05
CA ALA A 92 4.96 -6.79 23.42
C ALA A 92 4.20 -5.74 22.61
N THR A 93 4.64 -5.51 21.37
CA THR A 93 4.09 -4.49 20.47
C THR A 93 4.22 -4.90 19.03
N THR A 94 3.44 -4.24 18.19
CA THR A 94 3.55 -4.30 16.73
C THR A 94 4.67 -3.38 16.26
N THR A 95 5.55 -3.90 15.41
CA THR A 95 6.52 -3.11 14.64
C THR A 95 6.11 -3.10 13.17
N SER A 96 6.09 -1.92 12.57
CA SER A 96 5.79 -1.76 11.13
C SER A 96 7.07 -1.76 10.32
N GLY A 97 7.01 -2.36 9.13
CA GLY A 97 7.96 -2.08 8.07
C GLY A 97 7.76 -0.69 7.48
N THR A 98 8.38 -0.46 6.35
CA THR A 98 8.37 0.80 5.61
C THR A 98 7.96 0.60 4.16
N LYS A 99 8.20 -0.58 3.57
CA LYS A 99 7.87 -0.85 2.16
C LYS A 99 6.44 -1.32 2.00
N PHE A 100 5.84 -0.97 0.86
CA PHE A 100 4.54 -1.46 0.45
C PHE A 100 4.68 -2.75 -0.36
N PHE A 101 4.00 -3.82 0.07
CA PHE A 101 3.96 -5.10 -0.59
C PHE A 101 2.59 -5.34 -1.22
N ARG A 102 2.55 -5.76 -2.49
CA ARG A 102 1.34 -6.29 -3.13
C ARG A 102 1.12 -7.76 -2.79
N THR A 103 2.21 -8.51 -2.65
CA THR A 103 2.20 -9.91 -2.22
C THR A 103 3.26 -10.15 -1.17
N VAL A 104 3.03 -11.15 -0.31
CA VAL A 104 4.06 -11.73 0.57
C VAL A 104 4.08 -13.24 0.36
N THR A 105 5.22 -13.76 -0.06
CA THR A 105 5.42 -15.19 -0.39
C THR A 105 6.30 -15.91 0.62
N ALA A 106 7.06 -15.18 1.42
CA ALA A 106 7.90 -15.75 2.47
C ALA A 106 8.18 -14.73 3.58
N ALA A 107 8.32 -15.24 4.80
CA ALA A 107 8.79 -14.50 5.95
C ALA A 107 9.72 -15.40 6.78
N VAL A 108 10.89 -14.87 7.16
CA VAL A 108 11.94 -15.67 7.83
C VAL A 108 12.44 -14.94 9.08
N ALA A 109 12.29 -15.57 10.24
CA ALA A 109 12.87 -15.14 11.50
C ALA A 109 14.39 -15.35 11.50
N SER A 110 15.16 -14.36 11.97
CA SER A 110 16.62 -14.47 12.12
C SER A 110 17.05 -15.48 13.18
N ALA A 111 16.18 -15.75 14.15
CA ALA A 111 16.31 -16.74 15.20
C ALA A 111 14.92 -17.01 15.79
N GLN A 112 14.71 -18.18 16.40
CA GLN A 112 13.44 -18.50 17.05
C GLN A 112 13.06 -17.40 18.07
N PRO A 113 11.88 -16.77 17.91
CA PRO A 113 11.35 -15.84 18.90
C PRO A 113 11.12 -16.50 20.27
N ALA A 114 11.30 -15.74 21.34
CA ALA A 114 11.02 -16.17 22.71
C ALA A 114 9.51 -16.20 23.02
N ALA A 115 8.71 -15.42 22.28
CA ALA A 115 7.27 -15.42 22.33
C ALA A 115 6.68 -15.56 20.92
N ASN A 116 5.38 -15.85 20.81
CA ASN A 116 4.75 -15.92 19.50
C ASN A 116 4.81 -14.56 18.78
N VAL A 117 5.11 -14.61 17.48
CA VAL A 117 5.11 -13.49 16.57
C VAL A 117 4.06 -13.72 15.49
N SER A 118 3.18 -12.75 15.27
CA SER A 118 2.26 -12.76 14.13
C SER A 118 2.69 -11.76 13.07
N ILE A 119 2.29 -12.01 11.82
CA ILE A 119 2.59 -11.12 10.69
C ILE A 119 1.28 -10.70 10.04
N GLY A 120 1.14 -9.40 9.85
CA GLY A 120 -0.04 -8.81 9.26
C GLY A 120 0.30 -7.57 8.44
N HIS A 121 -0.66 -6.66 8.32
CA HIS A 121 -0.46 -5.41 7.61
C HIS A 121 -1.13 -4.23 8.29
N SER A 122 -0.63 -3.03 8.01
CA SER A 122 -1.21 -1.79 8.52
C SER A 122 -2.42 -1.33 7.69
N ALA A 123 -3.01 -0.22 8.11
CA ALA A 123 -4.08 0.45 7.37
C ALA A 123 -3.57 1.26 6.15
N SER A 124 -2.24 1.42 6.00
CA SER A 124 -1.64 2.14 4.88
C SER A 124 -1.78 1.34 3.59
N CYS A 125 -2.27 2.00 2.55
CA CYS A 125 -2.50 1.44 1.23
C CYS A 125 -1.72 2.23 0.17
N ALA A 126 -1.29 1.54 -0.89
CA ALA A 126 -0.73 2.19 -2.06
C ALA A 126 -1.14 1.48 -3.36
N ASP A 127 -1.28 2.26 -4.43
CA ASP A 127 -1.52 1.75 -5.78
C ASP A 127 -0.72 2.53 -6.83
N VAL A 128 -0.63 1.96 -8.03
CA VAL A 128 0.08 2.54 -9.17
C VAL A 128 -0.92 2.95 -10.25
N ILE A 129 -0.84 4.20 -10.68
CA ILE A 129 -1.61 4.70 -11.83
C ILE A 129 -0.80 4.39 -13.10
N PHE A 130 0.47 4.79 -13.11
CA PHE A 130 1.37 4.54 -14.23
C PHE A 130 2.81 4.58 -13.74
N ALA A 131 3.64 3.60 -14.10
CA ALA A 131 5.02 3.52 -13.60
C ALA A 131 6.02 4.39 -14.37
N GLY A 132 5.63 4.96 -15.52
CA GLY A 132 6.49 5.82 -16.34
C GLY A 132 6.29 7.31 -16.08
N ARG A 133 7.17 8.13 -16.66
CA ARG A 133 6.96 9.58 -16.71
C ARG A 133 5.62 9.88 -17.37
N SER A 134 4.77 10.63 -16.69
CA SER A 134 3.47 11.04 -17.23
C SER A 134 3.03 12.31 -16.51
N ARG A 135 2.09 13.03 -17.09
CA ARG A 135 1.52 14.19 -16.44
C ARG A 135 0.06 13.90 -16.04
N PHE A 136 -0.29 14.25 -14.82
CA PHE A 136 -1.61 14.13 -14.23
C PHE A 136 -2.53 15.23 -14.78
N ARG A 137 -3.66 14.84 -15.39
CA ARG A 137 -4.59 15.74 -16.09
C ARG A 137 -5.84 16.06 -15.28
N GLY A 138 -6.26 15.15 -14.43
CA GLY A 138 -7.48 15.32 -13.66
C GLY A 138 -7.86 14.08 -12.89
N ILE A 139 -8.93 14.22 -12.12
CA ILE A 139 -9.38 13.21 -11.17
C ILE A 139 -10.87 13.34 -10.93
N ASN A 140 -11.53 12.20 -10.90
CA ASN A 140 -12.87 12.02 -10.33
C ASN A 140 -12.72 11.05 -9.16
N ALA A 141 -13.08 11.47 -7.95
CA ALA A 141 -13.08 10.60 -6.78
C ALA A 141 -14.45 10.66 -6.10
N VAL A 142 -15.02 9.48 -5.82
CA VAL A 142 -16.17 9.34 -4.94
C VAL A 142 -15.64 9.20 -3.52
N CYS A 143 -16.06 10.09 -2.63
CA CYS A 143 -15.68 10.03 -1.23
C CYS A 143 -16.37 8.84 -0.53
N SER A 144 -15.88 8.46 0.65
CA SER A 144 -16.51 7.43 1.48
C SER A 144 -17.12 8.05 2.73
N GLY A 145 -17.65 7.21 3.64
CA GLY A 145 -18.02 7.64 4.98
C GLY A 145 -16.84 8.08 5.87
N THR A 146 -15.60 8.01 5.39
CA THR A 146 -14.38 8.35 6.12
C THR A 146 -13.56 9.36 5.32
N ALA A 147 -13.27 10.51 5.91
CA ALA A 147 -12.38 11.50 5.30
C ALA A 147 -10.92 11.04 5.36
N GLY A 148 -10.13 11.47 4.39
CA GLY A 148 -8.70 11.22 4.36
C GLY A 148 -8.01 12.02 3.26
N ILE A 149 -6.80 11.59 2.93
CA ILE A 149 -5.96 12.23 1.92
C ILE A 149 -5.51 11.15 0.95
N LEU A 150 -5.71 11.41 -0.34
CA LEU A 150 -5.02 10.72 -1.43
C LEU A 150 -3.74 11.50 -1.72
N ASP A 151 -2.59 10.91 -1.43
CA ASP A 151 -1.28 11.50 -1.66
C ASP A 151 -0.69 10.91 -2.95
N PHE A 152 -0.59 11.73 -3.98
CA PHE A 152 0.00 11.35 -5.26
C PHE A 152 1.49 11.66 -5.23
N VAL A 153 2.29 10.61 -5.34
CA VAL A 153 3.75 10.63 -5.18
C VAL A 153 4.44 10.14 -6.46
N THR A 154 5.69 10.55 -6.66
CA THR A 154 6.54 10.11 -7.79
C THR A 154 7.61 9.11 -7.32
N THR A 155 8.19 8.33 -8.25
CA THR A 155 9.27 7.36 -8.04
C THR A 155 8.84 6.05 -7.37
N SER A 156 8.05 6.11 -6.30
CA SER A 156 7.42 4.96 -5.64
C SER A 156 6.36 5.45 -4.65
N PRO A 157 5.54 4.56 -4.04
CA PRO A 157 4.63 4.94 -2.94
C PRO A 157 5.28 5.63 -1.74
N LEU A 158 6.61 5.52 -1.59
CA LEU A 158 7.42 6.17 -0.54
C LEU A 158 8.16 7.42 -1.04
N GLY A 159 7.98 7.77 -2.31
CA GLY A 159 8.66 8.92 -2.90
C GLY A 159 8.00 10.25 -2.51
N SER A 160 8.40 11.30 -3.22
CA SER A 160 7.97 12.66 -2.89
C SER A 160 6.53 12.93 -3.31
N SER A 161 5.75 13.47 -2.37
CA SER A 161 4.42 14.05 -2.62
C SER A 161 4.50 15.12 -3.69
N THR A 162 3.70 14.97 -4.74
CA THR A 162 3.60 15.92 -5.85
C THR A 162 2.22 16.59 -5.89
N PHE A 163 1.15 15.85 -5.54
CA PHE A 163 -0.21 16.39 -5.49
C PHE A 163 -1.02 15.69 -4.39
N LYS A 164 -1.87 16.42 -3.67
CA LYS A 164 -2.75 15.84 -2.64
C LYS A 164 -4.20 16.21 -2.89
N LEU A 165 -5.08 15.24 -2.68
CA LEU A 165 -6.52 15.45 -2.68
C LEU A 165 -7.11 15.02 -1.34
N GLY A 166 -7.82 15.93 -0.66
CA GLY A 166 -8.60 15.59 0.52
C GLY A 166 -9.99 15.06 0.16
N THR A 167 -10.37 13.90 0.71
CA THR A 167 -11.76 13.41 0.70
C THR A 167 -12.52 13.92 1.91
N VAL A 168 -13.85 13.88 1.83
CA VAL A 168 -14.74 14.24 2.94
C VAL A 168 -15.48 13.00 3.42
N ALA A 169 -15.91 13.00 4.69
CA ALA A 169 -16.68 11.91 5.27
C ALA A 169 -18.16 11.97 4.79
N SER A 170 -18.37 11.73 3.50
CA SER A 170 -19.69 11.68 2.86
C SER A 170 -19.65 10.76 1.64
N ALA A 171 -20.32 9.62 1.72
CA ALA A 171 -20.37 8.64 0.63
C ALA A 171 -21.15 9.13 -0.62
N THR A 172 -21.82 10.28 -0.52
CA THR A 172 -22.54 10.91 -1.63
C THR A 172 -21.76 12.07 -2.25
N ALA A 173 -20.60 12.43 -1.70
CA ALA A 173 -19.79 13.54 -2.19
C ALA A 173 -18.78 13.06 -3.25
N THR A 174 -18.62 13.83 -4.32
CA THR A 174 -17.56 13.64 -5.31
C THR A 174 -16.54 14.76 -5.24
N ARG A 175 -15.32 14.45 -5.69
CA ARG A 175 -14.24 15.40 -5.95
C ARG A 175 -13.92 15.30 -7.43
N ASP A 176 -14.20 16.37 -8.15
CA ASP A 176 -13.93 16.50 -9.57
C ASP A 176 -12.94 17.64 -9.77
N ILE A 177 -11.72 17.31 -10.15
CA ILE A 177 -10.66 18.28 -10.38
C ILE A 177 -10.12 18.11 -11.78
N THR A 178 -10.22 19.18 -12.55
CA THR A 178 -9.51 19.33 -13.83
C THR A 178 -8.27 20.16 -13.58
N ILE A 179 -7.10 19.68 -14.00
CA ILE A 179 -5.87 20.46 -13.91
C ILE A 179 -5.73 21.30 -15.20
N PRO A 180 -5.44 22.62 -15.09
CA PRO A 180 -5.17 23.46 -16.25
C PRO A 180 -3.97 22.99 -17.09
N ASP A 181 -3.88 23.54 -18.31
CA ASP A 181 -2.75 23.42 -19.24
C ASP A 181 -2.30 21.97 -19.48
N GLU A 182 -0.98 21.72 -19.42
CA GLU A 182 -0.39 20.39 -19.59
C GLU A 182 -0.49 19.53 -18.33
N GLY A 183 -1.22 19.91 -17.28
CA GLY A 183 -1.32 19.12 -16.05
C GLY A 183 -0.08 19.14 -15.14
N VAL A 184 -0.12 18.36 -14.05
CA VAL A 184 1.01 18.25 -13.11
C VAL A 184 1.96 17.15 -13.56
N LEU A 185 3.25 17.46 -13.70
CA LEU A 185 4.24 16.48 -14.14
C LEU A 185 4.70 15.56 -13.00
N PHE A 186 4.70 14.25 -13.29
CA PHE A 186 5.34 13.23 -12.48
C PHE A 186 6.51 12.65 -13.27
N GLU A 187 7.72 12.82 -12.74
CA GLU A 187 8.94 12.54 -13.50
C GLU A 187 9.24 11.05 -13.64
N SER A 188 8.79 10.24 -12.68
CA SER A 188 9.08 8.79 -12.62
C SER A 188 7.91 8.03 -12.01
N GLY A 189 6.77 8.04 -12.70
CA GLY A 189 5.57 7.31 -12.27
C GLY A 189 4.63 8.11 -11.39
N ILE A 190 3.36 7.75 -11.45
CA ILE A 190 2.27 8.28 -10.64
C ILE A 190 1.80 7.13 -9.74
N PHE A 191 2.02 7.28 -8.44
CA PHE A 191 1.52 6.37 -7.41
C PHE A 191 0.58 7.14 -6.50
N VAL A 192 -0.34 6.43 -5.85
CA VAL A 192 -1.22 7.01 -4.84
C VAL A 192 -1.08 6.24 -3.53
N SER A 193 -0.86 6.96 -2.44
CA SER A 193 -0.82 6.44 -1.08
C SER A 193 -2.00 7.01 -0.29
N TYR A 194 -2.65 6.17 0.50
CA TYR A 194 -3.85 6.53 1.27
C TYR A 194 -4.05 5.60 2.47
N THR A 195 -4.98 5.94 3.36
CA THR A 195 -5.41 5.03 4.43
C THR A 195 -6.67 4.28 3.98
N VAL A 196 -6.77 3.00 4.32
CA VAL A 196 -7.92 2.12 4.00
C VAL A 196 -9.27 2.84 4.14
N SER A 197 -10.18 2.61 3.18
CA SER A 197 -11.55 3.13 3.19
C SER A 197 -11.70 4.66 3.17
N THR A 198 -10.65 5.46 2.91
CA THR A 198 -10.76 6.95 2.87
C THR A 198 -11.35 7.53 1.59
N PHE A 199 -11.60 6.70 0.58
CA PHE A 199 -12.41 7.03 -0.60
C PHE A 199 -13.23 5.79 -0.99
N GLY A 200 -14.17 5.93 -1.92
CA GLY A 200 -14.90 4.81 -2.50
C GLY A 200 -14.23 4.35 -3.80
N THR A 201 -14.28 5.22 -4.81
CA THR A 201 -13.65 4.98 -6.11
C THR A 201 -12.89 6.21 -6.58
N LEU A 202 -11.86 5.97 -7.38
CA LEU A 202 -10.96 6.97 -7.91
C LEU A 202 -10.75 6.69 -9.40
N THR A 203 -10.91 7.70 -10.24
CA THR A 203 -10.50 7.66 -11.64
C THR A 203 -9.50 8.78 -11.89
N VAL A 204 -8.27 8.43 -12.24
CA VAL A 204 -7.18 9.38 -12.56
C VAL A 204 -6.99 9.43 -14.06
N PHE A 205 -6.91 10.65 -14.59
CA PHE A 205 -6.60 10.91 -15.99
C PHE A 205 -5.15 11.36 -16.12
N HIS A 206 -4.39 10.75 -17.02
CA HIS A 206 -2.97 11.07 -17.23
C HIS A 206 -2.56 10.96 -18.71
N ALA A 207 -1.53 11.71 -19.10
CA ALA A 207 -0.88 11.65 -20.43
C ALA A 207 0.62 11.90 -20.24
#